data_AF-A0A7T7I7E2-F1
#
_entry.id   AF-A0A7T7I7E2-F1
#
_cell.length_a   1.000
_cell.length_b   1.000
_cell.length_c   1.000
_cell.angle_alpha   90.00
_cell.angle_beta   90.00
_cell.angle_gamma   90.00
#
_symmetry.space_group_name_H-M   'P 1'
#
loop_
_entity.id
_entity.type
_entity.pdbx_description
1 polymer ?
#
loop_
_entity_poly.entity_id
_entity_poly.type
_entity_poly.pdbx_seq_one_letter_code
_entity_poly.pdbx_strand_id
1 'polypeptide(L)' 'MSGELRWFKSSYSDSGGADCVEVALAPHTIHIRDSKNPGGPDLTVSGEAWAGFLAGQLYFRQS' A
#
# COMPACT_ATOMS: atom_id res chain seq x y z
N MET A 1 -20.34 10.29 -4.27
CA MET A 1 -20.07 8.92 -4.72
C MET A 1 -18.65 8.59 -4.33
N SER A 2 -18.44 8.10 -3.11
CA SER A 2 -17.12 7.63 -2.68
C SER A 2 -16.77 6.43 -3.53
N GLY A 3 -15.90 6.62 -4.51
CA GLY A 3 -15.49 5.55 -5.42
C GLY A 3 -14.95 4.38 -4.60
N GLU A 4 -15.47 3.19 -4.86
CA GLU A 4 -15.03 1.97 -4.20
C GLU A 4 -13.51 1.80 -4.36
N LEU A 5 -12.78 1.77 -3.24
CA LEU A 5 -11.34 1.56 -3.24
C LEU A 5 -11.05 0.13 -3.70
N ARG A 6 -10.29 -0.01 -4.79
CA ARG A 6 -9.83 -1.31 -5.29
C ARG A 6 -8.53 -1.70 -4.60
N TRP A 7 -8.61 -2.69 -3.72
CA TRP A 7 -7.48 -3.17 -2.91
C TRP A 7 -6.65 -4.21 -3.65
N PHE A 8 -5.33 -4.04 -3.60
CA PHE A 8 -4.33 -4.95 -4.15
C PHE A 8 -3.52 -5.54 -3.01
N LYS A 9 -3.51 -6.88 -2.91
CA LYS A 9 -2.77 -7.61 -1.88
C LYS A 9 -1.35 -7.93 -2.36
N SER A 10 -0.36 -7.79 -1.48
CA SER A 10 1.03 -8.16 -1.77
C SER A 10 1.18 -9.65 -2.06
N SER A 11 2.02 -10.02 -3.03
CA SER A 11 2.36 -11.42 -3.36
C SER A 11 3.21 -12.11 -2.30
N TYR A 12 3.78 -11.37 -1.35
CA TYR A 12 4.57 -11.91 -0.23
C TYR A 12 3.71 -12.30 0.99
N SER A 13 2.39 -12.14 0.89
CA SER A 13 1.43 -12.36 1.99
C SER A 13 1.06 -13.85 2.21
N ASP A 14 1.98 -14.77 1.94
CA ASP A 14 1.76 -16.21 2.09
C ASP A 14 1.54 -16.62 3.57
N SER A 15 0.91 -17.77 3.75
CA SER A 15 0.49 -18.42 5.01
C SER A 15 1.58 -18.57 6.08
N GLY A 16 2.85 -18.29 5.76
CA GLY A 16 4.02 -18.37 6.64
C GLY A 16 4.29 -17.13 7.53
N GLY A 17 3.46 -16.08 7.45
CA GLY A 17 3.41 -15.05 8.50
C GLY A 17 4.23 -13.77 8.29
N ALA A 18 4.74 -13.48 7.10
CA ALA A 18 5.37 -12.19 6.81
C ALA A 18 4.36 -11.20 6.20
N ASP A 19 4.06 -10.15 6.96
CA ASP A 19 3.50 -8.85 6.56
C ASP A 19 2.45 -8.82 5.42
N CYS A 20 1.18 -8.98 5.80
CA CYS A 20 0.05 -8.88 4.88
C CYS A 20 -0.39 -7.43 4.72
N VAL A 21 0.18 -6.70 3.76
CA VAL A 21 -0.25 -5.35 3.40
C VAL A 21 -1.10 -5.36 2.13
N GLU A 22 -2.15 -4.55 2.13
CA GLU A 22 -2.97 -4.19 0.97
C GLU A 22 -2.87 -2.70 0.66
N VAL A 23 -2.88 -2.35 -0.62
CA VAL A 23 -2.88 -0.96 -1.09
C VAL A 23 -4.04 -0.68 -2.02
N ALA A 24 -4.63 0.51 -1.96
CA ALA A 24 -5.61 0.98 -2.94
C ALA A 24 -5.21 2.35 -3.48
N LEU A 25 -5.30 2.50 -4.81
CA LEU A 25 -5.00 3.75 -5.50
C LEU A 25 -6.28 4.56 -5.66
N ALA A 26 -6.27 5.78 -5.15
CA ALA A 26 -7.30 6.80 -5.37
C ALA A 26 -6.67 7.97 -6.16
N PRO A 27 -7.47 8.89 -6.75
CA PRO A 27 -6.95 9.90 -7.66
C PRO A 27 -5.76 10.71 -7.13
N HIS A 28 -5.74 11.07 -5.84
CA HIS A 28 -4.66 11.86 -5.23
C HIS A 28 -4.01 11.20 -4.01
N THR A 29 -4.51 10.03 -3.59
CA THR A 29 -4.11 9.38 -2.34
C THR A 29 -3.88 7.90 -2.54
N ILE A 30 -2.96 7.37 -1.73
CA ILE A 30 -2.74 5.93 -1.61
C ILE A 30 -3.21 5.51 -0.23
N HIS A 31 -4.08 4.51 -0.20
CA HIS A 31 -4.58 3.90 1.03
C HIS A 31 -3.80 2.61 1.27
N ILE A 32 -3.37 2.40 2.51
CA ILE A 32 -2.55 1.25 2.93
C ILE A 32 -3.19 0.66 4.17
N ARG A 33 -3.47 -0.64 4.17
CA ARG A 33 -4.04 -1.33 5.33
C ARG A 33 -3.42 -2.69 5.57
N ASP A 34 -3.61 -3.18 6.78
CA ASP A 34 -3.33 -4.56 7.13
C ASP A 34 -4.42 -5.48 6.55
N SER A 35 -4.04 -6.43 5.69
CA SER A 35 -4.97 -7.41 5.13
C SER A 35 -5.61 -8.30 6.20
N LYS A 36 -4.98 -8.46 7.36
CA LYS A 36 -5.51 -9.24 8.50
C LYS A 36 -6.55 -8.47 9.30
N ASN A 37 -6.63 -7.15 9.13
CA ASN A 37 -7.63 -6.32 9.76
C ASN A 37 -8.31 -5.34 8.77
N PRO A 38 -9.11 -5.85 7.80
CA PRO A 38 -9.69 -5.00 6.74
C PRO A 38 -10.67 -3.93 7.23
N GLY A 39 -11.24 -4.11 8.43
CA GLY A 39 -12.13 -3.14 9.08
C GLY A 39 -11.43 -2.19 10.04
N GLY A 40 -10.11 -2.32 10.21
CA GLY A 40 -9.29 -1.38 10.98
C GLY A 40 -9.01 -0.08 10.22
N PRO A 41 -8.30 0.86 10.87
CA PRO A 41 -7.89 2.11 10.22
C PRO A 41 -6.91 1.84 9.07
N ASP A 42 -7.09 2.54 7.95
CA ASP A 42 -6.12 2.60 6.87
C ASP A 42 -5.22 3.84 7.00
N LEU A 43 -3.95 3.69 6.60
CA LEU A 43 -3.03 4.80 6.44
C LEU A 43 -3.24 5.41 5.06
N THR A 44 -3.58 6.70 5.01
CA THR A 44 -3.69 7.47 3.78
C THR A 44 -2.47 8.36 3.58
N VAL A 45 -1.82 8.26 2.43
CA VAL A 45 -0.69 9.14 2.04
C VAL A 45 -0.97 9.82 0.70
N SER A 46 -0.31 10.94 0.42
CA SER A 46 -0.39 11.60 -0.89
C SER A 46 0.34 10.78 -1.96
N GLY A 47 -0.07 10.95 -3.22
CA GLY A 47 0.64 10.35 -4.35
C GLY A 47 2.11 10.78 -4.44
N GLU A 48 2.42 12.03 -4.08
CA GLU A 48 3.79 12.56 -4.05
C GLU A 48 4.66 11.85 -3.00
N ALA A 49 4.14 11.70 -1.78
CA ALA A 49 4.86 11.00 -0.71
C ALA A 49 5.11 9.54 -1.09
N TRP A 50 4.12 8.88 -1.70
CA TRP A 50 4.25 7.52 -2.21
C TRP A 50 5.31 7.41 -3.32
N ALA A 51 5.34 8.35 -4.27
CA ALA A 51 6.35 8.38 -5.32
C ALA A 51 7.78 8.57 -4.75
N GLY A 52 7.93 9.46 -3.76
CA GLY A 52 9.21 9.66 -3.06
C GLY A 52 9.69 8.40 -2.34
N PHE A 53 8.78 7.69 -1.67
CA PHE A 53 9.08 6.41 -1.02
C PHE A 53 9.61 5.36 -2.02
N LEU A 54 8.94 5.20 -3.17
CA LEU A 54 9.35 4.26 -4.21
C LEU A 54 10.69 4.65 -4.88
N ALA A 55 10.93 5.94 -5.07
CA ALA A 55 12.19 6.42 -5.63
C ALA A 55 13.40 6.05 -4.73
N GLY A 56 13.23 6.14 -3.41
CA GLY A 56 14.25 5.70 -2.45
C GLY A 56 14.57 4.20 -2.54
N GLN A 57 13.55 3.36 -2.75
CA GLN A 57 13.73 1.91 -2.98
C GLN A 57 14.51 1.62 -4.28
N LEU A 58 14.21 2.34 -5.36
CA LEU A 58 14.93 2.17 -6.64
C LEU A 58 16.39 2.62 -6.57
N TYR A 59 16.69 3.64 -5.77
CA TYR A 59 18.06 4.08 -5.53
C TYR A 59 18.88 2.99 -4.82
N PHE A 60 18.32 2.39 -3.76
CA PHE A 60 18.98 1.33 -3.00
C PHE A 60 19.23 0.03 -3.80
N ARG A 61 18.41 -0.24 -4.81
CA ARG A 61 18.55 -1.45 -5.65
C ARG A 61 19.63 -1.35 -6.74
N GLN A 62 20.16 -0.15 -7.00
CA GLN A 62 21.17 0.10 -8.04
C GLN A 62 22.59 0.31 -7.49
N SER A 63 22.79 0.26 -6.18
CA SER A 63 24.09 0.28 -5.48
C SER A 63 24.50 -1.11 -5.04
#